data_AF-A0A7Y0SJ90-F1
#
_entry.id   AF-A0A7Y0SJ90-F1
#
_cell.length_a   1.000
_cell.length_b   1.000
_cell.length_c   1.000
_cell.angle_alpha   90.00
_cell.angle_beta   90.00
_cell.angle_gamma   90.00
#
_symmetry.space_group_name_H-M   'P 1'
#
loop_
_entity.id
_entity.type
_entity.pdbx_description
1 polymer ?
#
loop_
_entity_poly.entity_id
_entity_poly.type
_entity_poly.pdbx_seq_one_letter_code
_entity_poly.pdbx_strand_id
1 'polypeptide(L)' 'EELEAVRDGFGDARRTEITAASHDIDMEELIAREDVVVTLSHGGYVKYQVLSDYESQRRGGKGKSATKMKDEDHIERL' A
#
# COMPACT_ATOMS: atom_id res chain seq x y z
N GLU A 1 -19.47 39.46 26.62
CA GLU A 1 -20.14 39.64 27.91
C GLU A 1 -21.07 38.49 28.27
N GLU A 2 -22.25 38.31 27.66
CA GLU A 2 -23.20 37.25 28.10
C GLU A 2 -22.65 35.83 27.97
N LEU A 3 -21.98 35.50 26.85
CA LEU A 3 -21.40 34.18 26.62
C LEU A 3 -20.21 33.88 27.56
N GLU A 4 -19.47 34.90 27.96
CA GLU A 4 -18.35 34.77 28.90
C GLU A 4 -18.87 34.53 30.31
N ALA A 5 -19.92 35.25 30.72
CA ALA A 5 -20.57 35.05 32.01
C ALA A 5 -21.14 33.63 32.17
N VAL A 6 -21.70 33.05 31.10
CA VAL A 6 -22.20 31.66 31.11
C VAL A 6 -21.04 30.65 31.19
N ARG A 7 -19.95 30.88 30.44
CA ARG A 7 -18.75 30.04 30.51
C ARG A 7 -18.15 30.02 31.92
N ASP A 8 -18.08 31.17 32.58
CA ASP A 8 -17.45 31.30 33.89
C ASP A 8 -18.36 30.77 35.02
N GLY A 9 -19.68 30.84 34.85
CA GLY A 9 -20.66 30.34 35.82
C GLY A 9 -20.90 28.82 35.76
N PHE A 10 -20.70 28.19 34.60
CA PHE A 10 -21.07 26.79 34.36
C PHE A 10 -19.96 25.93 33.76
N GLY A 11 -18.74 26.46 33.61
CA GLY A 11 -17.61 25.71 33.08
C GLY A 11 -17.14 24.60 34.03
N ASP A 12 -16.90 23.41 33.48
CA ASP A 12 -16.28 22.28 34.16
C ASP A 12 -14.98 21.86 33.47
N ALA A 13 -14.17 21.06 34.17
CA ALA A 13 -12.95 20.51 33.59
C ALA A 13 -13.30 19.43 32.56
N ARG A 14 -12.59 19.44 31.42
CA ARG A 14 -12.76 18.40 30.40
C ARG A 14 -12.48 17.03 31.01
N ARG A 15 -13.52 16.18 31.02
CA ARG A 15 -13.46 14.84 31.63
C ARG A 15 -12.65 13.82 30.83
N THR A 16 -12.44 14.08 29.54
CA THR A 16 -11.76 13.16 28.63
C THR A 16 -10.42 13.71 28.19
N GLU A 17 -9.41 12.86 28.22
CA GLU A 17 -8.11 13.14 27.63
C GLU A 17 -8.13 12.77 26.15
N ILE A 18 -7.61 13.64 25.30
CA ILE A 18 -7.31 13.28 23.92
C ILE A 18 -5.91 12.69 23.94
N THR A 19 -5.83 11.38 23.96
CA THR A 19 -4.55 10.69 23.74
C THR A 19 -4.25 10.73 22.25
N ALA A 20 -3.05 11.17 21.89
CA ALA A 20 -2.50 10.83 20.58
C ALA A 20 -2.43 9.29 20.58
N ALA A 21 -3.25 8.65 19.75
CA ALA A 21 -3.36 7.20 19.75
C ALA A 21 -1.97 6.59 19.65
N SER A 22 -1.73 5.59 20.50
CA SER A 22 -0.46 4.94 20.82
C SER A 22 0.07 4.04 19.70
N HIS A 23 0.05 4.55 18.48
CA HIS A 23 0.60 3.90 17.34
C HIS A 23 1.40 4.98 16.63
N ASP A 24 2.71 4.93 16.78
CA ASP A 24 3.67 5.46 15.81
C ASP A 24 3.50 4.65 14.49
N ILE A 25 2.27 4.58 13.97
CA ILE A 25 1.95 4.04 12.65
C ILE A 25 2.34 5.15 11.70
N ASP A 26 3.39 4.90 10.93
CA ASP A 26 3.73 5.74 9.80
C ASP A 26 2.60 5.69 8.76
N MET A 27 2.39 6.77 8.04
CA MET A 27 1.33 6.87 7.02
C MET A 27 1.43 5.74 5.98
N GLU A 28 2.65 5.28 5.73
CA GLU A 28 3.02 4.17 4.85
C GLU A 28 2.47 2.82 5.31
N GLU A 29 2.31 2.59 6.62
CA GLU A 29 1.74 1.35 7.16
C GLU A 29 0.22 1.25 6.96
N LEU A 30 -0.44 2.37 6.63
CA LEU A 30 -1.86 2.39 6.25
C LEU A 30 -2.09 1.91 4.81
N ILE A 31 -1.03 1.76 4.01
CA ILE A 31 -1.11 1.26 2.64
C ILE A 31 -1.33 -0.25 2.69
N ALA A 32 -2.33 -0.73 1.93
CA ALA A 32 -2.65 -2.15 1.87
C ALA A 32 -1.44 -2.96 1.37
N ARG A 33 -1.12 -4.03 2.09
CA ARG A 33 -0.06 -4.96 1.70
C ARG A 33 -0.57 -5.86 0.58
N GLU A 34 0.17 -5.90 -0.52
CA GLU A 34 -0.11 -6.77 -1.66
C GLU A 34 1.03 -7.76 -1.87
N ASP A 35 0.68 -9.04 -2.02
CA ASP A 35 1.64 -10.07 -2.40
C ASP A 35 1.96 -9.94 -3.90
N VAL A 36 3.21 -9.63 -4.22
CA VAL A 36 3.69 -9.39 -5.58
C VAL A 36 4.87 -10.29 -5.93
N VAL A 37 4.99 -10.61 -7.22
CA VAL A 37 6.15 -11.26 -7.81
C VAL A 37 6.96 -10.20 -8.54
N VAL A 38 8.24 -10.09 -8.19
CA VAL A 38 9.20 -9.21 -8.88
C VAL A 38 10.01 -10.04 -9.85
N THR A 39 10.12 -9.59 -11.09
CA THR A 39 10.88 -10.29 -12.12
C THR A 39 11.96 -9.38 -12.69
N LEU A 40 13.16 -9.93 -12.84
CA LEU A 40 14.29 -9.30 -13.52
C LEU A 40 14.54 -10.03 -14.84
N SER A 41 14.51 -9.31 -15.95
CA SER A 41 14.91 -9.84 -17.26
C SER A 41 16.42 -9.76 -17.45
N HIS A 42 16.94 -10.55 -18.39
CA HIS A 42 18.36 -10.54 -18.77
C HIS A 42 18.79 -9.19 -19.36
N GLY A 43 17.89 -8.51 -20.08
CA GLY A 43 18.08 -7.14 -20.56
C GLY A 43 18.03 -6.06 -19.47
N GLY A 44 17.87 -6.43 -18.20
CA GLY A 44 17.86 -5.52 -17.06
C GLY A 44 16.51 -4.86 -16.78
N TYR A 45 15.41 -5.32 -17.39
CA TYR A 45 14.08 -4.81 -17.10
C TYR A 45 13.55 -5.39 -15.79
N VAL A 46 13.08 -4.51 -14.92
CA VAL A 46 12.42 -4.89 -13.66
C VAL A 46 10.93 -4.57 -13.76
N LYS A 47 10.09 -5.54 -13.42
CA LYS A 47 8.65 -5.35 -13.27
C LYS A 47 8.11 -6.16 -12.09
N TYR A 48 7.06 -5.65 -11.46
CA TYR A 48 6.30 -6.37 -10.43
C TYR A 48 4.86 -6.65 -10.92
N GLN A 49 4.27 -7.73 -10.41
CA GLN A 49 2.92 -8.18 -10.76
C GLN A 49 2.27 -8.79 -9.52
N VAL A 50 0.96 -8.62 -9.32
CA VAL A 50 0.24 -9.24 -8.20
C VAL A 50 0.29 -10.77 -8.35
N LEU A 51 0.49 -11.48 -7.22
CA LEU A 51 0.70 -12.93 -7.22
C LEU A 51 -0.47 -13.71 -7.84
N SER A 52 -1.71 -13.29 -7.60
CA SER A 52 -2.92 -13.89 -8.19
C SER A 52 -2.93 -13.80 -9.72
N ASP A 53 -2.48 -12.67 -10.27
CA ASP A 53 -2.34 -12.45 -11.72
C ASP A 53 -1.19 -13.28 -12.30
N TYR A 54 -0.12 -13.49 -11.53
CA TYR A 54 1.02 -14.32 -11.94
C TYR A 54 0.68 -15.83 -11.93
N GLU A 55 0.03 -16.34 -10.89
CA GLU A 55 -0.37 -17.75 -10.77
C GLU A 55 -1.38 -18.14 -11.85
N SER A 56 -2.37 -17.27 -12.13
CA SER A 56 -3.35 -17.50 -13.19
C SER A 56 -2.72 -17.55 -14.59
N GLN A 57 -1.63 -16.81 -14.81
CA GLN A 57 -0.83 -16.88 -16.04
C GLN A 57 -0.04 -18.20 -16.18
N ARG A 58 0.40 -18.81 -15.07
CA ARG A 58 1.17 -20.07 -15.10
C ARG A 58 0.32 -21.30 -15.42
N ARG A 59 -1.01 -21.24 -15.20
CA ARG A 59 -1.93 -22.38 -15.35
C ARG A 59 -2.49 -22.59 -16.77
N GLY A 60 -2.16 -21.74 -17.74
CA GLY A 60 -2.65 -21.84 -19.13
C GLY A 60 -1.55 -21.48 -20.14
N GLY A 61 -1.24 -22.39 -21.06
CA GLY A 61 0.00 -22.42 -21.84
C GLY A 61 0.41 -21.12 -22.54
N LYS A 62 1.73 -20.82 -22.52
CA LYS A 62 2.50 -19.90 -23.38
C LYS A 62 1.81 -18.62 -23.89
N GLY A 63 0.83 -18.07 -23.17
CA GLY A 63 -0.27 -17.37 -23.81
C GLY A 63 -0.74 -16.11 -23.10
N LYS A 64 0.18 -15.24 -22.69
CA LYS A 64 -0.06 -13.77 -22.72
C LYS A 64 1.26 -13.10 -23.09
N SER A 65 1.55 -13.11 -24.39
CA SER A 65 2.55 -12.24 -25.02
C SER A 65 2.07 -10.79 -24.87
N ALA A 66 2.30 -10.20 -23.69
CA ALA A 66 1.92 -8.81 -23.39
C ALA A 66 3.06 -8.11 -22.65
N THR A 67 4.27 -8.28 -23.17
CA THR A 67 5.29 -7.25 -23.12
C THR A 67 6.00 -7.42 -24.45
N LYS A 68 5.99 -6.41 -25.32
CA LYS A 68 6.98 -6.33 -26.40
C LYS A 68 8.34 -6.16 -25.71
N MET A 69 8.87 -7.25 -25.16
CA MET A 69 10.29 -7.33 -24.94
C MET A 69 10.90 -7.17 -26.33
N LYS A 70 11.84 -6.23 -26.46
CA LYS A 70 12.78 -6.29 -27.57
C LYS A 70 13.30 -7.72 -27.62
N ASP A 71 13.25 -8.32 -28.81
CA ASP A 71 13.75 -9.63 -29.21
C ASP A 71 14.31 -10.51 -28.07
N GLU A 72 13.54 -11.55 -27.69
CA GLU A 72 13.97 -12.69 -26.86
C GLU A 72 14.51 -12.41 -25.44
N ASP A 73 14.15 -11.29 -24.81
CA ASP A 73 14.49 -11.08 -23.40
C ASP A 73 13.69 -12.00 -22.47
N HIS A 74 14.38 -12.88 -21.75
CA HIS A 74 13.80 -13.86 -20.82
C HIS A 74 14.08 -13.47 -19.36
N ILE A 75 13.28 -14.02 -18.45
CA ILE A 75 13.44 -13.76 -17.01
C ILE A 75 14.69 -14.49 -16.53
N GLU A 76 15.66 -13.75 -16.01
CA GLU A 76 16.90 -14.29 -15.44
C GLU A 76 16.71 -14.71 -13.99
N ARG A 77 15.90 -13.96 -13.22
CA ARG A 77 15.69 -14.22 -11.80
C ARG A 77 14.26 -13.90 -11.35
N LEU A 78 13.71 -14.80 -10.53
CA LEU A 78 12.43 -14.68 -9.82
C LEU A 78 12.69 -14.51 -8.32
#